data_AF-A0A3C0G2Y2-F1
#
_entry.id   AF-A0A3C0G2Y2-F1
#
_cell.length_a   1.000
_cell.length_b   1.000
_cell.length_c   1.000
_cell.angle_alpha   90.00
_cell.angle_beta   90.00
_cell.angle_gamma   90.00
#
_symmetry.space_group_name_H-M   'P 1'
#
loop_
_entity.id
_entity.type
_entity.pdbx_description
1 polymer ?
#
loop_
_entity_poly.entity_id
_entity_poly.type
_entity_poly.pdbx_seq_one_letter_code
_entity_poly.pdbx_strand_id
1 'polypeptide(L)'
;MEANLKTITSSEKVANGKATLLRKQPFFGVTSFKLIWKENNSIPTACTDGKSILWNGSFFDGLTKSQAIGVILHEMFHVILKHPIQMKRFLKKNPQYNTPYYLGKANEAMDYA
;
A
#
# COMPACT_ATOMS: atom_id res chain seq x y z
N MET A 1 13.90 -17.48 32.81
CA MET A 1 14.28 -16.42 31.87
C MET A 1 13.27 -16.42 30.74
N GLU A 2 12.22 -15.62 30.85
CA GLU A 2 11.31 -15.40 29.73
C GLU A 2 12.08 -14.59 28.70
N ALA A 3 12.31 -15.17 27.52
CA ALA A 3 12.88 -14.44 26.40
C ALA A 3 11.91 -13.30 26.08
N ASN A 4 12.36 -12.07 26.32
CA ASN A 4 11.67 -10.85 25.97
C ASN A 4 11.66 -10.77 24.44
N LEU A 5 10.67 -11.42 23.82
CA LEU A 5 10.44 -11.40 22.38
C LEU A 5 10.15 -9.96 22.00
N LYS A 6 11.16 -9.24 21.51
CA LYS A 6 10.98 -7.92 20.91
C LYS A 6 9.91 -8.05 19.83
N THR A 7 8.74 -7.48 20.08
CA THR A 7 7.68 -7.35 19.09
C THR A 7 8.20 -6.46 17.96
N ILE A 8 8.20 -6.99 16.74
CA ILE A 8 8.66 -6.25 15.56
C ILE A 8 7.71 -5.10 15.31
N THR A 9 8.24 -3.88 15.30
CA THR A 9 7.48 -2.64 15.08
C THR A 9 6.91 -2.55 13.65
N SER A 10 5.86 -1.76 13.45
CA SER A 10 5.30 -1.42 12.14
C SER A 10 6.38 -1.01 11.12
N SER A 11 7.26 -0.09 11.51
CA SER A 11 8.37 0.42 10.70
C SER A 11 9.37 -0.69 10.35
N GLU A 12 9.70 -1.58 11.29
CA GLU A 12 10.54 -2.75 11.01
C GLU A 12 9.85 -3.75 10.06
N LYS A 13 8.52 -3.92 10.14
CA LYS A 13 7.79 -4.76 9.17
C LYS A 13 7.87 -4.19 7.77
N VAL A 14 7.76 -2.87 7.61
CA VAL A 14 7.94 -2.20 6.31
C VAL A 14 9.38 -2.38 5.80
N ALA A 15 10.38 -2.11 6.63
CA ALA A 15 11.79 -2.28 6.26
C ALA A 15 12.12 -3.73 5.84
N ASN A 16 11.68 -4.71 6.64
CA ASN A 16 11.84 -6.13 6.35
C ASN A 16 11.06 -6.56 5.10
N GLY A 17 9.90 -5.97 4.87
CA GLY A 17 9.10 -6.18 3.67
C GLY A 17 9.85 -5.76 2.43
N LYS A 18 10.38 -4.52 2.42
CA LYS A 18 11.21 -4.00 1.32
C LYS A 18 12.46 -4.85 1.07
N ALA A 19 13.17 -5.24 2.13
CA ALA A 19 14.34 -6.12 2.01
C ALA A 19 13.96 -7.51 1.45
N THR A 20 12.79 -8.03 1.80
CA THR A 20 12.28 -9.29 1.26
C THR A 20 11.92 -9.15 -0.22
N LEU A 21 11.27 -8.05 -0.61
CA LEU A 21 10.97 -7.75 -2.01
C LEU A 21 12.25 -7.61 -2.83
N LEU A 22 13.27 -6.89 -2.34
CA LEU A 22 14.55 -6.76 -3.03
C LEU A 22 15.21 -8.11 -3.33
N ARG A 23 15.16 -9.04 -2.37
CA ARG A 23 15.78 -10.36 -2.51
C ARG A 23 14.97 -11.32 -3.37
N LYS A 24 13.64 -11.36 -3.19
CA LYS A 24 12.77 -12.36 -3.82
C LYS A 24 12.14 -11.88 -5.13
N GLN A 25 11.90 -10.58 -5.26
CA GLN A 25 11.17 -9.96 -6.37
C GLN A 25 11.81 -8.60 -6.73
N PRO A 26 13.00 -8.61 -7.33
CA PRO A 26 13.86 -7.42 -7.44
C PRO A 26 13.20 -6.20 -8.09
N PHE A 27 12.30 -6.41 -9.06
CA PHE A 27 11.52 -5.34 -9.69
C PHE A 27 10.78 -4.46 -8.66
N PHE A 28 10.06 -5.09 -7.73
CA PHE A 28 9.36 -4.38 -6.66
C PHE A 28 10.36 -3.80 -5.66
N GLY A 29 11.38 -4.57 -5.29
CA GLY A 29 12.41 -4.07 -4.37
C GLY A 29 13.05 -2.76 -4.83
N VAL A 30 13.57 -2.71 -6.05
CA VAL A 30 14.18 -1.51 -6.64
C VAL A 30 13.18 -0.37 -6.76
N THR A 31 11.96 -0.66 -7.19
CA THR A 31 10.89 0.36 -7.30
C THR A 31 10.55 0.96 -5.93
N SER A 32 10.54 0.16 -4.87
CA SER A 32 10.23 0.62 -3.51
C SER A 32 11.22 1.68 -3.00
N PHE A 33 12.47 1.71 -3.48
CA PHE A 33 13.46 2.71 -3.08
C PHE A 33 13.26 4.07 -3.75
N LYS A 34 12.46 4.14 -4.82
CA LYS A 34 12.10 5.42 -5.47
C LYS A 34 10.92 6.11 -4.79
N LEU A 35 10.23 5.42 -3.88
CA LEU A 35 9.06 5.92 -3.18
C LEU A 35 9.43 6.48 -1.82
N ILE A 36 8.65 7.47 -1.37
CA ILE A 36 8.74 8.02 -0.01
C ILE A 36 7.88 7.14 0.91
N TRP A 37 8.42 6.76 2.06
CA TRP A 37 7.73 5.90 3.03
C TRP A 37 7.50 6.70 4.31
N LYS A 38 6.24 6.87 4.71
CA LYS A 38 5.90 7.63 5.92
C LYS A 38 4.80 6.94 6.73
N GLU A 39 5.07 6.73 8.01
CA GLU A 39 4.04 6.31 8.96
C GLU A 39 3.05 7.46 9.21
N ASN A 40 1.76 7.16 9.15
CA ASN A 40 0.68 8.09 9.40
C ASN A 40 -0.50 7.35 10.05
N ASN A 41 -0.73 7.63 11.33
CA ASN A 41 -1.80 7.00 12.10
C ASN A 41 -3.17 7.67 11.90
N SER A 42 -3.27 8.70 11.06
CA SER A 42 -4.54 9.39 10.76
C SER A 42 -5.37 8.68 9.69
N ILE A 43 -4.76 7.76 8.93
CA ILE A 43 -5.46 6.90 7.95
C ILE A 43 -5.79 5.56 8.61
N PRO A 44 -6.83 4.84 8.19
CA PRO A 44 -7.22 3.58 8.83
C PRO A 44 -6.29 2.41 8.47
N THR A 45 -5.69 2.38 7.27
CA THR A 45 -4.87 1.26 6.78
C THR A 45 -3.55 1.72 6.14
N ALA A 46 -3.47 1.79 4.82
CA ALA A 46 -2.36 2.27 4.02
C ALA A 46 -2.91 2.96 2.78
N CYS A 47 -2.16 3.90 2.22
CA CYS A 47 -2.58 4.61 1.02
C CYS A 47 -1.37 5.12 0.23
N THR A 48 -1.63 5.60 -1.00
CA THR A 48 -0.62 6.26 -1.82
C THR A 48 -1.17 7.42 -2.63
N ASP A 49 -0.34 8.45 -2.80
CA ASP A 49 -0.56 9.57 -3.72
C ASP A 49 0.14 9.38 -5.09
N GLY A 50 0.72 8.20 -5.34
CA GLY A 50 1.52 7.91 -6.52
C GLY A 50 3.03 8.22 -6.38
N LYS A 51 3.46 8.83 -5.27
CA LYS A 51 4.89 9.13 -4.99
C LYS A 51 5.34 8.63 -3.61
N SER A 52 4.42 8.63 -2.67
CA SER A 52 4.60 8.21 -1.29
C SER A 52 3.64 7.07 -0.96
N ILE A 53 4.09 6.16 -0.12
CA ILE A 53 3.26 5.15 0.52
C ILE A 53 3.19 5.50 2.00
N LEU A 54 1.96 5.70 2.46
CA LEU A 54 1.65 5.96 3.86
C LEU A 54 1.04 4.71 4.47
N TRP A 55 1.35 4.44 5.73
CA TRP A 55 0.73 3.35 6.47
C TRP A 55 0.40 3.76 7.90
N ASN A 56 -0.68 3.20 8.44
CA ASN A 56 -1.01 3.27 9.84
C ASN A 56 -0.22 2.21 10.61
N GLY A 57 0.54 2.65 11.61
CA GLY A 57 1.35 1.80 12.47
C GLY A 57 0.54 0.76 13.21
N SER A 58 -0.54 1.20 13.88
CA SER A 58 -1.43 0.35 14.66
C SER A 58 -2.11 -0.72 13.81
N PHE A 59 -2.46 -0.40 12.56
CA PHE A 59 -2.96 -1.38 11.60
C PHE A 59 -1.87 -2.41 11.26
N PHE A 60 -0.65 -1.96 10.94
CA PHE A 60 0.48 -2.82 10.60
C PHE A 60 0.95 -3.69 11.77
N ASP A 61 0.80 -3.24 13.01
CA ASP A 61 1.14 -3.99 14.21
C ASP A 61 0.30 -5.27 14.34
N GLY A 62 -0.97 -5.23 13.91
CA GLY A 62 -1.86 -6.39 13.84
C GLY A 62 -1.57 -7.37 12.69
N LEU A 63 -0.75 -6.98 11.71
CA LEU A 63 -0.47 -7.81 10.53
C LEU A 63 0.69 -8.78 10.76
N THR A 64 0.59 -9.99 10.22
CA THR A 64 1.75 -10.86 10.02
C THR A 64 2.72 -10.26 9.01
N LYS A 65 3.98 -10.73 8.99
CA LYS A 65 4.98 -10.29 7.99
C LYS A 65 4.50 -10.44 6.55
N SER A 66 3.83 -11.56 6.24
CA SER A 66 3.35 -11.82 4.88
C SER A 66 2.19 -10.91 4.49
N GLN A 67 1.27 -10.63 5.43
CA GLN A 67 0.17 -9.70 5.20
C GLN A 67 0.69 -8.28 4.99
N ALA A 68 1.65 -7.82 5.80
CA ALA A 68 2.27 -6.52 5.63
C ALA A 68 2.94 -6.37 4.25
N ILE A 69 3.64 -7.41 3.77
CA ILE A 69 4.20 -7.42 2.40
C ILE A 69 3.09 -7.35 1.34
N GLY A 70 1.97 -8.04 1.55
CA GLY A 70 0.81 -7.98 0.66
C GLY A 70 0.24 -6.57 0.53
N VAL A 71 0.04 -5.88 1.65
CA VAL A 71 -0.44 -4.48 1.68
C VAL A 71 0.58 -3.55 1.01
N ILE A 72 1.86 -3.70 1.31
CA ILE A 72 2.94 -2.93 0.65
C ILE A 72 2.90 -3.09 -0.87
N LEU A 73 2.75 -4.33 -1.36
CA LEU A 73 2.65 -4.60 -2.80
C LEU A 73 1.37 -4.02 -3.41
N HIS A 74 0.26 -4.05 -2.68
CA HIS A 74 -1.00 -3.45 -3.11
C HIS A 74 -0.83 -1.95 -3.41
N GLU A 75 -0.28 -1.20 -2.45
CA GLU A 75 -0.01 0.23 -2.64
C GLU A 75 0.97 0.50 -3.79
N MET A 76 2.01 -0.33 -3.90
CA MET A 76 2.94 -0.24 -5.03
C MET A 76 2.25 -0.50 -6.38
N PHE A 77 1.25 -1.37 -6.46
CA PHE A 77 0.51 -1.59 -7.69
C PHE A 77 -0.31 -0.37 -8.10
N HIS A 78 -0.86 0.40 -7.16
CA HIS A 78 -1.50 1.67 -7.51
C HIS A 78 -0.53 2.63 -8.20
N VAL A 79 0.72 2.69 -7.74
CA VAL A 79 1.77 3.52 -8.36
C VAL A 79 2.17 2.97 -9.73
N ILE A 80 2.52 1.69 -9.81
CA ILE A 80 3.10 1.07 -11.01
C ILE A 80 2.07 0.98 -12.12
N LEU A 81 0.88 0.45 -11.81
CA LEU A 81 -0.18 0.26 -12.79
C LEU A 81 -0.96 1.54 -13.03
N LYS A 82 -0.82 2.58 -12.20
CA LYS A 82 -1.66 3.78 -12.28
C LYS A 82 -3.15 3.41 -12.28
N HIS A 83 -3.52 2.36 -11.55
CA HIS A 83 -4.87 1.79 -11.52
C HIS A 83 -5.96 2.88 -11.35
N PRO A 84 -5.83 3.84 -10.42
CA PRO A 84 -6.85 4.88 -10.25
C PRO A 84 -7.03 5.77 -11.48
N ILE A 85 -5.94 6.09 -12.17
CA ILE A 85 -5.96 6.88 -13.41
C ILE A 85 -6.60 6.06 -14.54
N GLN A 86 -6.27 4.78 -14.62
CA GLN A 86 -6.88 3.88 -15.61
C GLN A 86 -8.39 3.75 -15.39
N MET A 87 -8.83 3.63 -14.13
CA MET A 87 -10.25 3.56 -13.78
C MET A 87 -10.99 4.86 -14.18
N LYS A 88 -10.42 6.03 -13.85
CA LYS A 88 -10.98 7.34 -14.28
C LYS A 88 -11.10 7.43 -15.81
N ARG A 89 -10.09 6.94 -16.55
CA ARG A 89 -10.13 6.88 -18.01
C ARG A 89 -11.21 5.94 -18.53
N PHE A 90 -11.40 4.78 -17.89
CA PHE A 90 -12.45 3.83 -18.25
C PHE A 90 -13.84 4.44 -18.06
N LEU A 91 -14.10 5.06 -16.91
CA LEU A 91 -15.38 5.71 -16.60
C LEU A 91 -15.68 6.88 -17.55
N LYS A 92 -14.65 7.66 -17.93
CA LYS A 92 -14.81 8.73 -18.93
C LYS A 92 -15.20 8.18 -20.31
N LYS A 93 -14.67 7.02 -20.71
CA LYS A 93 -15.00 6.38 -21.99
C LYS A 93 -16.34 5.64 -21.96
N ASN A 94 -16.83 5.27 -20.78
CA ASN A 94 -18.04 4.49 -20.60
C ASN A 94 -18.97 5.18 -19.60
N PRO A 95 -19.66 6.27 -20.00
CA PRO A 95 -20.49 7.08 -19.11
C PRO A 95 -21.60 6.29 -18.41
N GLN A 96 -22.07 5.19 -19.00
CA GLN A 96 -23.06 4.28 -18.41
C GLN A 96 -22.61 3.67 -17.08
N TYR A 97 -21.30 3.60 -16.82
CA TYR A 97 -20.74 3.14 -15.55
C TYR A 97 -20.31 4.30 -14.65
N ASN A 98 -20.49 5.56 -15.04
CA ASN A 98 -20.14 6.72 -14.22
C ASN A 98 -21.22 7.02 -13.17
N THR A 99 -21.51 6.03 -12.33
CA THR A 99 -22.47 6.12 -11.23
C THR A 99 -21.75 6.31 -9.90
N PRO A 100 -22.41 6.84 -8.86
CA PRO A 100 -21.83 6.96 -7.52
C PRO A 100 -21.25 5.63 -6.98
N TYR A 101 -21.85 4.50 -7.36
CA TYR A 101 -21.38 3.17 -6.99
C TYR A 101 -19.98 2.87 -7.55
N TYR A 102 -19.77 3.02 -8.86
CA TYR A 102 -18.48 2.73 -9.47
C TYR A 102 -17.42 3.79 -9.13
N LEU A 103 -17.83 5.04 -8.93
CA LEU A 103 -16.96 6.10 -8.42
C LEU A 103 -16.49 5.80 -6.98
N GLY A 104 -17.38 5.31 -6.13
CA GLY A 104 -17.05 4.81 -4.80
C GLY A 104 -16.00 3.70 -4.87
N LYS A 105 -16.23 2.67 -5.71
CA LYS A 105 -15.26 1.59 -5.93
C LYS A 105 -13.91 2.05 -6.48
N ALA A 106 -13.91 3.06 -7.34
CA ALA A 106 -12.68 3.65 -7.88
C ALA A 106 -11.88 4.42 -6.82
N ASN A 107 -12.57 5.08 -5.88
CA ASN A 107 -11.97 5.81 -4.77
C ASN A 107 -11.55 4.87 -3.62
N GLU A 108 -12.34 3.83 -3.33
CA GLU A 108 -11.94 2.71 -2.46
C GLU A 108 -10.67 2.04 -3.00
N ALA A 109 -10.52 1.92 -4.32
CA ALA A 109 -9.27 1.45 -4.93
C ALA A 109 -8.08 2.44 -4.85
N MET A 110 -8.17 3.53 -4.08
CA MET A 110 -7.03 4.35 -3.64
C MET A 110 -6.84 4.32 -2.12
N ASP A 111 -7.59 3.44 -1.43
CA ASP A 111 -7.58 3.20 0.01
C ASP A 111 -7.21 4.45 0.83
N TYR A 112 -8.05 5.49 0.84
CA TYR A 112 -7.99 6.64 1.77
C TYR A 112 -7.08 7.86 1.44
N ALA A 113 -6.58 8.00 0.21
CA ALA A 113 -5.90 9.24 -0.25
C ALA A 113 -6.85 10.40 -0.61
#